data_AF-A0A516GAI1-F1
#
_entry.id   AF-A0A516GAI1-F1
#
_cell.length_a   1.000
_cell.length_b   1.000
_cell.length_c   1.000
_cell.angle_alpha   90.00
_cell.angle_beta   90.00
_cell.angle_gamma   90.00
#
_symmetry.space_group_name_H-M   'P 1'
#
loop_
_entity.id
_entity.type
_entity.pdbx_description
1 polymer ?
#
loop_
_entity_poly.entity_id
_entity_poly.type
_entity_poly.pdbx_seq_one_letter_code
_entity_poly.pdbx_strand_id
1 'polypeptide(L)' 'MGETTTIRISRDTHARVTRLAAQRHETIDQTVGKAIRALRQDAMARDLAAALTDEEAEWLDADAG' A
#
# COMPACT_ATOMS: atom_id res chain seq x y z
N MET A 1 -9.79 -10.72 -19.60
CA MET A 1 -10.03 -9.33 -19.14
C MET A 1 -10.40 -9.44 -17.68
N GLY A 2 -9.65 -8.78 -16.78
CA GLY A 2 -9.91 -8.85 -15.34
C GLY A 2 -11.24 -8.20 -14.98
N GLU A 3 -11.79 -8.56 -13.82
CA GLU A 3 -12.96 -7.88 -13.27
C GLU A 3 -12.65 -6.39 -13.10
N THR A 4 -13.51 -5.54 -13.67
CA THR A 4 -13.32 -4.09 -13.65
C THR A 4 -14.37 -3.46 -12.75
N THR A 5 -13.93 -2.60 -11.83
CA THR A 5 -14.81 -1.85 -10.92
C THR A 5 -14.75 -0.36 -11.26
N THR A 6 -15.91 0.29 -11.36
CA THR A 6 -15.97 1.75 -11.58
C THR A 6 -16.03 2.48 -10.25
N ILE A 7 -15.12 3.46 -10.05
CA ILE A 7 -15.12 4.35 -8.89
C ILE A 7 -15.34 5.80 -9.31
N ARG A 8 -16.04 6.58 -8.49
CA ARG A 8 -16.20 8.02 -8.67
C ARG A 8 -15.14 8.76 -7.87
N ILE A 9 -14.45 9.68 -8.53
CA ILE A 9 -13.44 10.55 -7.92
C ILE A 9 -13.66 12.00 -8.41
N SER A 10 -13.07 12.97 -7.70
CA SER A 10 -13.06 14.35 -8.17
C SER A 10 -12.29 14.48 -9.49
N ARG A 11 -12.63 15.50 -10.29
CA ARG A 11 -11.88 15.84 -11.51
C ARG A 11 -10.41 16.13 -11.21
N ASP A 12 -10.12 16.76 -10.08
CA ASP A 12 -8.75 17.08 -9.66
C ASP A 12 -7.95 15.83 -9.32
N THR A 13 -8.57 14.87 -8.62
CA THR A 13 -7.95 13.56 -8.34
C THR A 13 -7.64 12.83 -9.63
N HIS A 14 -8.60 12.78 -10.56
CA HIS A 14 -8.40 12.17 -11.87
C HIS A 14 -7.20 12.81 -12.60
N ALA A 15 -7.18 14.14 -12.71
CA ALA A 15 -6.09 14.86 -13.37
C ALA A 15 -4.71 14.59 -12.72
N ARG A 16 -4.64 14.51 -11.39
CA ARG A 16 -3.41 14.16 -10.66
C ARG A 16 -2.93 12.75 -11.01
N VAL A 17 -3.83 11.76 -11.01
CA VAL A 17 -3.48 10.36 -11.31
C VAL A 17 -3.08 10.21 -12.78
N THR A 18 -3.82 10.81 -13.72
CA THR A 18 -3.48 10.78 -15.15
C THR A 18 -2.09 11.37 -15.41
N ARG A 19 -1.78 12.51 -14.80
CA ARG A 19 -0.47 13.15 -14.93
C ARG A 19 0.64 12.28 -14.35
N LEU A 20 0.41 11.63 -13.20
CA LEU A 20 1.39 10.75 -12.58
C LEU A 20 1.67 9.52 -13.45
N ALA A 21 0.62 8.90 -13.98
CA ALA A 21 0.74 7.77 -14.89
C ALA A 21 1.54 8.13 -16.15
N ALA A 22 1.24 9.29 -16.75
CA ALA A 22 1.98 9.81 -17.91
C ALA A 22 3.47 10.04 -17.60
N GLN A 23 3.80 10.67 -16.46
CA GLN A 23 5.19 10.89 -16.05
C GLN A 23 5.97 9.60 -15.83
N ARG A 24 5.28 8.52 -15.44
CA ARG A 24 5.89 7.20 -15.21
C ARG A 24 5.80 6.25 -16.40
N HIS A 25 5.24 6.70 -17.53
CA HIS A 25 4.96 5.85 -18.69
C HIS A 25 4.12 4.62 -18.34
N GLU A 26 3.13 4.80 -17.46
CA GLU A 26 2.23 3.78 -16.95
C GLU A 26 0.78 4.06 -17.36
N THR A 27 -0.06 3.03 -17.29
CA THR A 27 -1.52 3.21 -17.31
C THR A 27 -2.02 3.69 -15.94
N ILE A 28 -3.21 4.29 -15.91
CA ILE A 28 -3.88 4.67 -14.65
C ILE A 28 -4.03 3.44 -13.74
N ASP A 29 -4.41 2.29 -14.27
CA ASP A 29 -4.58 1.05 -13.50
C ASP A 29 -3.26 0.59 -12.85
N GLN A 30 -2.14 0.66 -13.58
CA GLN A 30 -0.83 0.33 -13.04
C GLN A 30 -0.43 1.28 -11.91
N THR A 31 -0.62 2.59 -12.11
CA THR A 31 -0.31 3.60 -11.11
C THR A 31 -1.19 3.44 -9.85
N VAL A 32 -2.48 3.19 -10.02
CA VAL A 32 -3.41 2.93 -8.91
C VAL A 32 -3.05 1.64 -8.17
N GLY A 33 -2.74 0.56 -8.89
CA GLY A 33 -2.29 -0.70 -8.29
C GLY A 33 -1.02 -0.55 -7.46
N LYS A 34 -0.04 0.22 -7.96
CA LYS A 34 1.19 0.54 -7.21
C LYS A 34 0.89 1.41 -5.98
N ALA A 35 0.00 2.39 -6.09
CA ALA A 35 -0.40 3.23 -4.96
C ALA A 35 -1.08 2.40 -3.86
N ILE A 36 -2.01 1.50 -4.20
CA ILE A 36 -2.66 0.59 -3.26
C ILE A 36 -1.62 -0.31 -2.58
N ARG A 37 -0.67 -0.87 -3.34
CA ARG A 37 0.40 -1.68 -2.78
C ARG A 37 1.26 -0.89 -1.79
N ALA A 38 1.64 0.33 -2.14
CA ALA A 38 2.44 1.19 -1.27
C ALA A 38 1.70 1.53 0.03
N LEU A 39 0.40 1.84 -0.02
CA LEU A 39 -0.42 2.11 1.17
C LEU A 39 -0.51 0.89 2.10
N ARG A 40 -0.63 -0.32 1.54
CA ARG A 40 -0.60 -1.57 2.34
C ARG A 40 0.77 -1.79 2.98
N GLN A 41 1.85 -1.55 2.24
CA GLN A 41 3.20 -1.69 2.76
C GLN A 41 3.51 -0.68 3.86
N ASP A 42 3.02 0.55 3.72
CA ASP A 42 3.16 1.60 4.72
C ASP A 42 2.37 1.30 6.00
N ALA A 43 1.17 0.71 5.89
CA ALA A 43 0.44 0.19 7.05
C ALA A 43 1.22 -0.93 7.76
N MET A 44 1.66 -1.95 7.01
CA MET A 44 2.46 -3.04 7.58
C MET A 44 3.76 -2.55 8.21
N ALA A 45 4.43 -1.55 7.62
CA ALA A 45 5.65 -0.99 8.17
C ALA A 45 5.42 -0.26 9.50
N ARG A 46 4.27 0.40 9.68
CA ARG A 46 3.90 0.99 10.97
C ARG A 46 3.68 -0.09 12.02
N ASP A 47 2.98 -1.16 11.66
CA ASP A 47 2.70 -2.27 12.56
C ASP A 47 4.00 -2.97 12.99
N LEU A 48 4.91 -3.25 12.04
CA LEU A 48 6.22 -3.85 12.34
C LEU A 48 7.16 -2.92 13.12
N ALA A 49 6.98 -1.61 13.03
CA ALA A 49 7.80 -0.64 13.77
C ALA A 49 7.30 -0.44 15.22
N ALA A 50 6.14 -0.98 15.58
CA ALA A 50 5.69 -0.99 16.95
C ALA A 50 6.66 -1.82 17.81
N ALA A 51 6.96 -1.33 19.01
CA ALA A 51 7.72 -2.14 19.96
C ALA A 51 6.91 -3.40 20.27
N LEU A 52 7.60 -4.55 20.28
CA LEU A 52 7.02 -5.79 20.77
C LEU A 52 6.56 -5.58 22.22
N THR A 53 5.39 -6.10 22.54
CA THR A 53 4.99 -6.25 23.94
C THR A 53 5.94 -7.20 24.66
N ASP A 54 6.00 -7.11 25.99
CA ASP A 54 6.84 -8.00 26.79
C ASP A 54 6.49 -9.48 26.55
N GLU A 55 5.20 -9.80 26.36
CA GLU A 55 4.71 -11.14 26.03
C GLU A 55 5.18 -11.62 24.64
N GLU A 56 5.14 -10.75 23.63
CA GLU A 56 5.60 -11.08 22.28
C GLU A 56 7.13 -11.23 22.21
N ALA A 57 7.87 -10.43 22.99
CA ALA A 57 9.31 -10.54 23.11
C ALA A 57 9.71 -11.84 23.82
N GLU A 58 9.05 -12.17 24.94
CA GLU A 58 9.26 -13.42 25.67
C GLU A 58 8.92 -14.65 24.80
N TRP A 59 7.86 -14.57 23.99
CA TRP A 59 7.53 -15.63 23.02
C TRP A 59 8.58 -15.79 21.91
N LEU A 60 9.12 -14.68 21.38
CA LEU A 60 10.19 -14.69 20.37
C LEU A 60 11.51 -15.24 20.93
N ASP A 61 11.85 -14.90 22.17
CA ASP A 61 13.05 -15.37 22.84
C ASP A 61 12.92 -16.85 23.28
N ALA A 62 11.70 -17.33 23.51
CA ALA A 62 11.44 -18.72 23.90
C ALA A 62 11.70 -19.75 22.78
N ASP A 63 11.67 -19.36 21.50
CA ASP A 63 11.96 -20.23 20.36
C ASP A 63 13.46 -20.18 19.93
N ALA A 64 14.26 -19.36 20.61
CA ALA A 64 15.69 -19.18 20.35
C ALA A 64 16.61 -19.97 21.32
N GLY A 65 16.04 -20.86 22.14
CA GLY A 65 16.73 -21.66 23.18
C GLY A 65 16.83 -23.15 22.90
#